data_AF-D4CDS6-F1
#
_entry.id   AF-D4CDS6-F1
#
_cell.length_a   1.000
_cell.length_b   1.000
_cell.length_c   1.000
_cell.angle_alpha   90.00
_cell.angle_beta   90.00
_cell.angle_gamma   90.00
#
_symmetry.space_group_name_H-M   'P 1'
#
loop_
_entity.id
_entity.type
_entity.pdbx_description
1 polymer ?
#
loop_
_entity_poly.entity_id
_entity_poly.type
_entity_poly.pdbx_seq_one_letter_code
_entity_poly.pdbx_strand_id
1 'polypeptide(L)'
;MPSPGEEAETQGKFCGTPAAGGRRNETGKWREECETSVKGGPFMTNIPKTFDQMDQWKAVMFLYNSALKEINTKIEILNNEFIHIYSYTPIEHIKSRLKTPESIVKKLKHDGREVTIANMIDYLSDIAGIRIICSFTSDIYLIADMIARQSDVTVLYVKDYIKNPKPNGYKSYHMVVTIPIYLSEGPVDTKVEIQIRTVAMDFWASLEHKIYYKFEGNAPDFLEKELKDCADMVDMLDAKMFSLNEAIMQHSAEERRKEAEAEERRIREEMAAREAGREKREKRPGREKKRRERPGTEKTGLRTAEFNRRTERTDMKIVLQRVSHASVTVDEKVIGAIGQGFLVLLGVSDTDTEEIADKMVDKLCKLRIFQDDQGKTNLSLADVGGELLVVSQFTLYADCRKGNRPSFIKAGAPELANRLYEYVVERCRTYVDKVEHGEFGADMKVELLNDGPFTLVLDSEEICR
;
A
#
# COMPACT_ATOMS: atom_id res chain seq x y z
N MET A 1 -39.84 -43.21 22.74
CA MET A 1 -41.13 -42.69 23.24
C MET A 1 -40.99 -42.44 24.74
N PRO A 2 -41.61 -41.42 25.37
CA PRO A 2 -41.80 -40.00 25.04
C PRO A 2 -41.00 -39.06 25.99
N SER A 3 -41.19 -37.74 25.84
CA SER A 3 -40.61 -36.55 26.53
C SER A 3 -40.76 -36.54 28.07
N PRO A 4 -40.01 -35.71 28.85
CA PRO A 4 -40.36 -34.27 29.04
C PRO A 4 -39.22 -33.30 29.44
N GLY A 5 -39.50 -31.98 29.48
CA GLY A 5 -38.94 -31.06 30.50
C GLY A 5 -38.16 -29.84 30.01
N GLU A 6 -38.80 -28.66 30.10
CA GLU A 6 -38.20 -27.33 30.14
C GLU A 6 -37.29 -27.14 31.37
N GLU A 7 -36.24 -26.31 31.25
CA GLU A 7 -35.82 -25.39 32.32
C GLU A 7 -35.09 -24.19 31.70
N ALA A 8 -35.49 -23.00 32.14
CA ALA A 8 -34.98 -21.70 31.73
C ALA A 8 -34.34 -21.02 32.93
N GLU A 9 -33.14 -20.45 32.80
CA GLU A 9 -32.60 -19.46 33.75
C GLU A 9 -31.74 -18.38 33.06
N THR A 10 -32.36 -17.20 32.95
CA THR A 10 -31.89 -15.86 33.35
C THR A 10 -30.47 -15.33 33.02
N GLN A 11 -30.48 -14.32 32.13
CA GLN A 11 -29.95 -12.95 32.30
C GLN A 11 -28.58 -12.72 32.97
N GLY A 12 -27.63 -12.23 32.15
CA GLY A 12 -26.52 -11.38 32.56
C GLY A 12 -26.30 -10.26 31.53
N LYS A 13 -27.03 -9.14 31.66
CA LYS A 13 -26.79 -7.91 30.90
C LYS A 13 -25.56 -7.19 31.48
N PHE A 14 -24.53 -6.99 30.68
CA PHE A 14 -23.59 -5.86 30.89
C PHE A 14 -23.59 -4.98 29.64
N CYS A 15 -23.93 -3.72 29.86
CA CYS A 15 -24.10 -2.68 28.87
C CYS A 15 -22.74 -2.00 28.63
N GLY A 16 -22.29 -1.97 27.38
CA GLY A 16 -21.18 -1.16 26.91
C GLY A 16 -21.57 -0.53 25.58
N THR A 17 -22.05 0.71 25.64
CA THR A 17 -22.44 1.58 24.51
C THR A 17 -21.32 1.79 23.48
N PRO A 18 -21.67 1.89 22.18
CA PRO A 18 -21.09 2.90 21.31
C PRO A 18 -22.10 4.01 21.00
N ALA A 19 -21.58 5.23 21.01
CA ALA A 19 -22.31 6.47 20.84
C ALA A 19 -22.76 6.71 19.39
N ALA A 20 -23.95 7.34 19.30
CA ALA A 20 -24.54 8.22 18.30
C ALA A 20 -23.97 8.24 16.85
N GLY A 21 -24.78 8.22 15.79
CA GLY A 21 -26.18 8.64 15.72
C GLY A 21 -26.94 8.16 14.50
N GLY A 22 -28.19 7.77 14.75
CA GLY A 22 -29.24 7.58 13.77
C GLY A 22 -30.54 8.14 14.35
N ARG A 23 -31.28 8.93 13.57
CA ARG A 23 -32.55 9.56 13.96
C ARG A 23 -33.60 8.48 14.29
N ARG A 24 -34.27 8.61 15.44
CA ARG A 24 -35.43 7.79 15.86
C ARG A 24 -36.73 8.31 15.24
N ASN A 25 -37.69 7.41 14.98
CA ASN A 25 -39.11 7.74 14.76
C ASN A 25 -39.97 7.41 16.00
N GLU A 26 -41.18 7.97 16.05
CA GLU A 26 -41.94 8.38 17.25
C GLU A 26 -42.62 7.26 18.10
N THR A 27 -42.29 5.98 17.97
CA THR A 27 -42.97 4.93 18.77
C THR A 27 -42.08 3.92 19.48
N GLY A 28 -40.75 4.12 19.51
CA GLY A 28 -39.90 3.54 20.57
C GLY A 28 -39.94 2.02 20.79
N LYS A 29 -40.31 1.22 19.79
CA LYS A 29 -40.23 -0.25 19.84
C LYS A 29 -39.33 -0.78 18.73
N TRP A 30 -38.37 -1.63 19.09
CA TRP A 30 -37.65 -2.50 18.16
C TRP A 30 -38.57 -3.65 17.77
N ARG A 31 -38.78 -3.88 16.46
CA ARG A 31 -39.47 -5.08 15.97
C ARG A 31 -38.44 -6.19 15.74
N GLU A 32 -38.55 -7.25 16.53
CA GLU A 32 -38.22 -8.60 16.09
C GLU A 32 -39.29 -9.08 15.09
N GLU A 33 -38.84 -9.92 14.15
CA GLU A 33 -39.59 -10.61 13.09
C GLU A 33 -40.19 -9.77 11.95
N CYS A 34 -39.69 -10.03 10.74
CA CYS A 34 -40.52 -10.58 9.67
C CYS A 34 -39.63 -11.08 8.53
N GLU A 35 -39.74 -12.37 8.25
CA GLU A 35 -39.63 -12.96 6.92
C GLU A 35 -40.36 -12.05 5.92
N THR A 36 -39.61 -11.31 5.11
CA THR A 36 -40.19 -10.60 3.96
C THR A 36 -39.56 -11.15 2.70
N SER A 37 -40.37 -11.92 1.97
CA SER A 37 -40.18 -12.20 0.56
C SER A 37 -39.85 -10.89 -0.15
N VAL A 38 -38.59 -10.70 -0.56
CA VAL A 38 -38.26 -9.66 -1.53
C VAL A 38 -38.78 -10.18 -2.86
N LYS A 39 -39.97 -9.70 -3.24
CA LYS A 39 -40.47 -9.83 -4.61
C LYS A 39 -39.39 -9.28 -5.53
N GLY A 40 -38.76 -10.16 -6.30
CA GLY A 40 -37.88 -9.78 -7.38
C GLY A 40 -38.62 -8.86 -8.35
N GLY A 41 -38.33 -7.57 -8.29
CA GLY A 41 -38.61 -6.66 -9.39
C GLY A 41 -37.67 -7.03 -10.55
N PRO A 42 -38.13 -6.94 -11.81
CA PRO A 42 -37.29 -7.30 -12.94
C PRO A 42 -36.10 -6.34 -13.02
N PHE A 43 -34.88 -6.88 -12.92
CA PHE A 43 -33.66 -6.19 -13.32
C PHE A 43 -33.79 -5.91 -14.83
N MET A 44 -34.33 -4.73 -15.19
CA MET A 44 -34.36 -4.29 -16.58
C MET A 44 -32.94 -3.94 -17.02
N THR A 45 -32.29 -4.90 -17.64
CA THR A 45 -31.00 -4.75 -18.30
C THR A 45 -31.24 -4.17 -19.70
N ASN A 46 -30.84 -2.92 -19.92
CA ASN A 46 -30.62 -2.41 -21.27
C ASN A 46 -29.27 -2.94 -21.75
N ILE A 47 -29.23 -4.21 -22.14
CA ILE A 47 -28.17 -4.74 -22.98
C ILE A 47 -28.66 -4.55 -24.43
N PRO A 48 -27.90 -3.88 -25.32
CA PRO A 48 -28.32 -3.63 -26.69
C PRO A 48 -28.74 -4.92 -27.39
N LYS A 49 -30.02 -5.02 -27.80
CA LYS A 49 -30.64 -6.23 -28.36
C LYS A 49 -30.20 -6.58 -29.80
N THR A 50 -29.26 -5.85 -30.38
CA THR A 50 -28.91 -5.89 -31.81
C THR A 50 -27.71 -6.78 -32.16
N PHE A 51 -27.24 -7.62 -31.25
CA PHE A 51 -26.06 -8.47 -31.44
C PHE A 51 -26.40 -9.97 -31.43
N ASP A 52 -25.66 -10.75 -32.21
CA ASP A 52 -25.68 -12.22 -32.19
C ASP A 52 -25.45 -12.75 -30.76
N GLN A 53 -25.92 -13.96 -30.44
CA GLN A 53 -25.78 -14.53 -29.09
C GLN A 53 -24.32 -14.52 -28.62
N MET A 54 -23.36 -14.81 -29.50
CA MET A 54 -21.92 -14.75 -29.18
C MET A 54 -21.44 -13.33 -28.80
N ASP A 55 -22.02 -12.29 -29.40
CA ASP A 55 -21.64 -10.91 -29.14
C ASP A 55 -22.30 -10.38 -27.85
N GLN A 56 -23.49 -10.87 -27.49
CA GLN A 56 -24.09 -10.61 -26.18
C GLN A 56 -23.26 -11.21 -25.04
N TRP A 57 -22.74 -12.43 -25.22
CA TRP A 57 -21.82 -13.05 -24.25
C TRP A 57 -20.56 -12.21 -24.05
N LYS A 58 -19.92 -11.75 -25.13
CA LYS A 58 -18.74 -10.88 -25.04
C LYS A 58 -19.05 -9.57 -24.31
N ALA A 59 -20.20 -8.96 -24.57
CA ALA A 59 -20.62 -7.73 -23.91
C ALA A 59 -20.76 -7.92 -22.39
N VAL A 60 -21.37 -9.01 -21.95
CA VAL A 60 -21.51 -9.28 -20.51
C VAL A 60 -20.17 -9.63 -19.87
N MET A 61 -19.33 -10.42 -20.54
CA MET A 61 -17.99 -10.72 -20.03
C MET A 61 -17.12 -9.46 -19.93
N PHE A 62 -17.28 -8.51 -20.86
CA PHE A 62 -16.67 -7.19 -20.78
C PHE A 62 -17.16 -6.40 -19.56
N LEU A 63 -18.47 -6.40 -19.29
CA LEU A 63 -19.06 -5.75 -18.11
C LEU A 63 -18.45 -6.28 -16.80
N TYR A 64 -18.41 -7.61 -16.62
CA TYR A 64 -17.81 -8.22 -15.43
C TYR A 64 -16.29 -7.99 -15.33
N ASN A 65 -15.58 -7.95 -16.46
CA ASN A 65 -14.16 -7.59 -16.46
C ASN A 65 -13.92 -6.14 -16.04
N SER A 66 -14.78 -5.21 -16.48
CA SER A 66 -14.74 -3.82 -16.05
C SER A 66 -15.01 -3.70 -14.54
N ALA A 67 -15.97 -4.47 -14.02
CA ALA A 67 -16.25 -4.53 -12.59
C ALA A 67 -15.06 -5.06 -11.77
N LEU A 68 -14.34 -6.07 -12.27
CA LEU A 68 -13.12 -6.56 -11.63
C LEU A 68 -12.04 -5.47 -11.54
N LYS A 69 -11.83 -4.72 -12.62
CA LYS A 69 -10.84 -3.62 -12.64
C LYS A 69 -11.19 -2.55 -11.62
N GLU A 70 -12.45 -2.13 -11.57
CA GLU A 70 -12.91 -1.09 -10.66
C GLU A 70 -12.75 -1.47 -9.20
N ILE A 71 -13.17 -2.69 -8.80
CA ILE A 71 -12.94 -3.18 -7.44
C ILE A 71 -11.45 -3.35 -7.14
N ASN A 72 -10.65 -3.90 -8.07
CA ASN A 72 -9.21 -4.06 -7.84
C ASN A 72 -8.54 -2.71 -7.54
N THR A 73 -8.82 -1.68 -8.34
CA THR A 73 -8.29 -0.34 -8.09
C THR A 73 -8.72 0.20 -6.73
N LYS A 74 -9.98 0.00 -6.33
CA LYS A 74 -10.47 0.38 -5.00
C LYS A 74 -9.67 -0.31 -3.89
N ILE A 75 -9.46 -1.62 -3.99
CA ILE A 75 -8.71 -2.39 -2.97
C ILE A 75 -7.24 -1.97 -2.94
N GLU A 76 -6.61 -1.75 -4.08
CA GLU A 76 -5.21 -1.28 -4.16
C GLU A 76 -5.05 0.08 -3.48
N ILE A 77 -5.99 1.01 -3.68
CA ILE A 77 -6.01 2.30 -2.98
C ILE A 77 -6.11 2.11 -1.47
N LEU A 78 -7.01 1.24 -0.99
CA LEU A 78 -7.16 0.96 0.45
C LEU A 78 -5.90 0.36 1.04
N ASN A 79 -5.23 -0.55 0.32
CA ASN A 79 -3.97 -1.15 0.77
C ASN A 79 -2.88 -0.07 0.90
N ASN A 80 -2.73 0.78 -0.11
CA ASN A 80 -1.73 1.84 -0.13
C ASN A 80 -1.98 2.90 0.96
N GLU A 81 -3.24 3.25 1.22
CA GLU A 81 -3.64 4.12 2.34
C GLU A 81 -3.21 3.51 3.68
N PHE A 82 -3.46 2.21 3.88
CA PHE A 82 -3.10 1.51 5.11
C PHE A 82 -1.59 1.48 5.37
N ILE A 83 -0.81 1.15 4.34
CA ILE A 83 0.65 1.15 4.40
C ILE A 83 1.16 2.55 4.77
N HIS A 84 0.56 3.59 4.19
CA HIS A 84 0.99 4.96 4.41
C HIS A 84 0.66 5.48 5.81
N ILE A 85 -0.55 5.20 6.32
CA ILE A 85 -1.01 5.73 7.62
C ILE A 85 -0.45 4.92 8.79
N TYR A 86 -0.43 3.59 8.67
CA TYR A 86 -0.11 2.69 9.78
C TYR A 86 1.24 1.97 9.64
N SER A 87 1.97 2.17 8.54
CA SER A 87 3.21 1.43 8.22
C SER A 87 3.02 -0.09 8.30
N TYR A 88 1.82 -0.54 7.98
CA TYR A 88 1.38 -1.92 8.09
C TYR A 88 0.68 -2.33 6.80
N THR A 89 1.03 -3.50 6.27
CA THR A 89 0.50 -4.02 5.02
C THR A 89 -0.53 -5.11 5.32
N PRO A 90 -1.84 -4.80 5.32
CA PRO A 90 -2.88 -5.80 5.62
C PRO A 90 -3.10 -6.82 4.49
N ILE A 91 -2.74 -6.48 3.25
CA ILE A 91 -2.94 -7.32 2.06
C ILE A 91 -1.59 -7.70 1.47
N GLU A 92 -1.28 -8.99 1.47
CA GLU A 92 -0.07 -9.57 0.87
C GLU A 92 -0.16 -9.56 -0.67
N HIS A 93 -1.29 -10.03 -1.21
CA HIS A 93 -1.53 -10.04 -2.65
C HIS A 93 -3.02 -10.21 -2.98
N ILE A 94 -3.39 -9.81 -4.20
CA ILE A 94 -4.75 -9.88 -4.73
C ILE A 94 -4.74 -10.75 -6.00
N LYS A 95 -5.70 -11.67 -6.12
CA LYS A 95 -5.91 -12.48 -7.33
C LYS A 95 -7.31 -12.23 -7.86
N SER A 96 -7.43 -11.71 -9.07
CA SER A 96 -8.72 -11.58 -9.77
C SER A 96 -8.86 -12.65 -10.84
N ARG A 97 -10.07 -13.21 -10.99
CA ARG A 97 -10.40 -14.14 -12.07
C ARG A 97 -11.82 -13.89 -12.58
N LEU A 98 -11.99 -14.11 -13.88
CA LEU A 98 -13.29 -14.17 -14.54
C LEU A 98 -13.62 -15.63 -14.83
N LYS A 99 -14.84 -16.06 -14.52
CA LYS A 99 -15.29 -17.44 -14.73
C LYS A 99 -15.41 -17.73 -16.24
N THR A 100 -14.89 -18.87 -16.70
CA THR A 100 -14.96 -19.21 -18.13
C THR A 100 -16.41 -19.49 -18.57
N PRO A 101 -16.77 -19.24 -19.85
CA PRO A 101 -18.11 -19.51 -20.36
C PRO A 101 -18.57 -20.96 -20.11
N GLU A 102 -17.69 -21.93 -20.28
CA GLU A 102 -18.00 -23.36 -20.05
C GLU A 102 -18.35 -23.61 -18.58
N SER A 103 -17.65 -22.96 -17.66
CA SER A 103 -17.88 -23.08 -16.22
C SER A 103 -19.17 -22.38 -15.79
N ILE A 104 -19.55 -21.29 -16.46
CA ILE A 104 -20.84 -20.60 -16.29
C ILE A 104 -21.98 -21.53 -16.72
N VAL A 105 -21.87 -22.10 -17.92
CA VAL A 105 -22.86 -23.04 -18.48
C VAL A 105 -23.03 -24.27 -17.57
N LYS A 106 -21.92 -24.87 -17.12
CA LYS A 106 -21.95 -26.01 -16.19
C LYS A 106 -22.69 -25.66 -14.90
N LYS A 107 -22.43 -24.48 -14.32
CA LYS A 107 -23.07 -24.05 -13.07
C LYS A 107 -24.57 -23.80 -13.25
N LEU A 108 -24.98 -23.13 -14.33
CA LEU A 108 -26.41 -22.92 -14.62
C LEU A 108 -27.15 -24.24 -14.80
N LYS A 109 -26.56 -25.19 -15.53
CA LYS A 109 -27.15 -26.53 -15.73
C LYS A 109 -27.23 -27.32 -14.42
N HIS A 110 -26.17 -27.29 -13.61
CA HIS A 110 -26.15 -27.93 -12.29
C HIS A 110 -27.25 -27.36 -11.37
N ASP A 111 -27.48 -26.06 -11.44
CA ASP A 111 -28.53 -25.38 -10.66
C ASP A 111 -29.94 -25.54 -11.29
N GLY A 112 -30.08 -26.33 -12.36
CA GLY A 112 -31.34 -26.63 -13.03
C GLY A 112 -31.92 -25.48 -13.86
N ARG A 113 -31.09 -24.53 -14.31
CA ARG A 113 -31.52 -23.31 -15.00
C ARG A 113 -31.18 -23.35 -16.50
N GLU A 114 -32.02 -22.70 -17.29
CA GLU A 114 -31.73 -22.50 -18.71
C GLU A 114 -30.52 -21.59 -18.93
N VAL A 115 -29.74 -21.87 -19.96
CA VAL A 115 -28.53 -21.14 -20.32
C VAL A 115 -28.93 -19.86 -21.07
N THR A 116 -29.28 -18.83 -20.31
CA THR A 116 -29.65 -17.50 -20.84
C THR A 116 -28.83 -16.40 -20.15
N ILE A 117 -28.64 -15.28 -20.85
CA ILE A 117 -27.93 -14.12 -20.30
C ILE A 117 -28.64 -13.55 -19.07
N ALA A 118 -29.97 -13.50 -19.08
CA ALA A 118 -30.76 -13.05 -17.94
C ALA A 118 -30.51 -13.93 -16.70
N ASN A 119 -30.59 -15.26 -16.86
CA ASN A 119 -30.33 -16.19 -15.76
C ASN A 119 -28.89 -16.10 -15.25
N MET A 120 -27.93 -15.83 -16.13
CA MET A 120 -26.54 -15.65 -15.77
C MET A 120 -26.38 -14.44 -14.83
N ILE A 121 -26.96 -13.29 -15.15
CA ILE A 121 -26.87 -12.06 -14.35
C ILE A 121 -27.65 -12.18 -13.03
N ASP A 122 -28.83 -12.77 -13.08
CA ASP A 122 -29.73 -12.84 -11.93
C ASP A 122 -29.26 -13.85 -10.88
N TYR A 123 -28.80 -15.03 -11.30
CA TYR A 123 -28.55 -16.14 -10.39
C TYR A 123 -27.08 -16.40 -10.08
N LEU A 124 -26.15 -16.02 -10.96
CA LEU A 124 -24.73 -16.21 -10.68
C LEU A 124 -24.13 -14.99 -9.99
N SER A 125 -23.45 -15.24 -8.87
CA SER A 125 -22.79 -14.20 -8.08
C SER A 125 -21.26 -14.22 -8.22
N ASP A 126 -20.69 -15.32 -8.75
CA ASP A 126 -19.25 -15.59 -8.83
C ASP A 126 -18.71 -15.56 -10.26
N ILE A 127 -19.31 -14.76 -11.15
CA ILE A 127 -18.80 -14.57 -12.51
C ILE A 127 -17.49 -13.77 -12.46
N ALA A 128 -17.52 -12.63 -11.77
CA ALA A 128 -16.35 -11.89 -11.35
C ALA A 128 -15.96 -12.32 -9.93
N GLY A 129 -14.75 -12.86 -9.76
CA GLY A 129 -14.22 -13.28 -8.47
C GLY A 129 -12.91 -12.60 -8.14
N ILE A 130 -12.84 -11.97 -6.97
CA ILE A 130 -11.61 -11.39 -6.41
C ILE A 130 -11.25 -12.16 -5.17
N ARG A 131 -9.97 -12.49 -5.03
CA ARG A 131 -9.41 -13.08 -3.82
C ARG A 131 -8.39 -12.13 -3.22
N ILE A 132 -8.62 -11.73 -1.98
CA ILE A 132 -7.72 -10.89 -1.19
C ILE A 132 -7.03 -11.80 -0.18
N ILE A 133 -5.70 -11.84 -0.20
CA ILE A 133 -4.91 -12.62 0.73
C ILE A 133 -4.29 -11.65 1.73
N CYS A 134 -4.72 -11.77 2.99
CA CYS A 134 -4.26 -10.97 4.12
C CYS A 134 -3.20 -11.71 4.93
N SER A 135 -2.43 -10.96 5.71
CA SER A 135 -1.42 -11.53 6.60
C SER A 135 -2.08 -12.20 7.82
N PHE A 136 -3.12 -11.58 8.41
CA PHE A 136 -3.80 -12.12 9.59
C PHE A 136 -5.32 -12.15 9.45
N THR A 137 -5.97 -12.94 10.31
CA THR A 137 -7.44 -13.07 10.35
C THR A 137 -8.12 -11.76 10.76
N SER A 138 -7.49 -10.91 11.58
CA SER A 138 -8.00 -9.59 11.96
C SER A 138 -8.17 -8.66 10.76
N ASP A 139 -7.21 -8.69 9.83
CA ASP A 139 -7.19 -7.83 8.64
C ASP A 139 -8.32 -8.17 7.69
N ILE A 140 -8.76 -9.43 7.68
CA ILE A 140 -9.89 -9.89 6.86
C ILE A 140 -11.13 -9.04 7.15
N TYR A 141 -11.46 -8.86 8.44
CA TYR A 141 -12.63 -8.10 8.85
C TYR A 141 -12.45 -6.60 8.63
N LEU A 142 -11.24 -6.10 8.82
CA LEU A 142 -10.90 -4.70 8.59
C LEU A 142 -11.10 -4.33 7.11
N ILE A 143 -10.52 -5.11 6.20
CA ILE A 143 -10.65 -4.90 4.76
C ILE A 143 -12.11 -5.07 4.31
N ALA A 144 -12.83 -6.08 4.83
CA ALA A 144 -14.25 -6.26 4.53
C ALA A 144 -15.09 -5.03 4.92
N ASP A 145 -14.89 -4.49 6.12
CA ASP A 145 -15.59 -3.31 6.61
C ASP A 145 -15.25 -2.06 5.78
N MET A 146 -13.96 -1.86 5.44
CA MET A 146 -13.55 -0.75 4.58
C MET A 146 -14.20 -0.78 3.20
N ILE A 147 -14.27 -1.96 2.57
CA ILE A 147 -14.92 -2.11 1.26
C ILE A 147 -16.43 -1.84 1.40
N ALA A 148 -17.07 -2.36 2.46
CA ALA A 148 -18.50 -2.19 2.71
C ALA A 148 -18.91 -0.73 2.98
N ARG A 149 -18.00 0.11 3.46
CA ARG A 149 -18.24 1.53 3.75
C ARG A 149 -18.18 2.44 2.52
N GLN A 150 -17.70 1.94 1.37
CA GLN A 150 -17.65 2.75 0.15
C GLN A 150 -19.07 3.07 -0.34
N SER A 151 -19.32 4.33 -0.69
CA SER A 151 -20.67 4.82 -1.03
C SER A 151 -21.25 4.19 -2.30
N ASP A 152 -20.41 3.68 -3.18
CA ASP A 152 -20.75 3.06 -4.46
C ASP A 152 -20.66 1.53 -4.44
N VAL A 153 -20.45 0.93 -3.25
CA VAL A 153 -20.42 -0.52 -3.06
C VAL A 153 -21.64 -0.93 -2.24
N THR A 154 -22.48 -1.81 -2.79
CA THR A 154 -23.62 -2.38 -2.07
C THR A 154 -23.34 -3.83 -1.70
N VAL A 155 -23.26 -4.15 -0.42
CA VAL A 155 -23.12 -5.54 0.05
C VAL A 155 -24.46 -6.27 -0.07
N LEU A 156 -24.52 -7.33 -0.88
CA LEU A 156 -25.73 -8.15 -1.03
C LEU A 156 -25.88 -9.14 0.13
N TYR A 157 -24.83 -9.92 0.38
CA TYR A 157 -24.78 -10.85 1.50
C TYR A 157 -23.33 -11.26 1.82
N VAL A 158 -23.14 -11.76 3.04
CA VAL A 158 -21.85 -12.23 3.56
C VAL A 158 -22.01 -13.68 4.02
N LYS A 159 -21.02 -14.53 3.70
CA LYS A 159 -20.88 -15.88 4.24
C LYS A 159 -19.52 -15.99 4.94
N ASP A 160 -19.56 -16.02 6.27
CA ASP A 160 -18.38 -16.08 7.12
C ASP A 160 -18.04 -17.53 7.49
N TYR A 161 -17.22 -18.18 6.66
CA TYR A 161 -16.72 -19.53 6.93
C TYR A 161 -15.50 -19.54 7.86
N ILE A 162 -15.08 -18.40 8.38
CA ILE A 162 -14.04 -18.34 9.42
C ILE A 162 -14.70 -18.64 10.77
N LYS A 163 -15.84 -18.00 11.04
CA LYS A 163 -16.66 -18.29 12.24
C LYS A 163 -17.37 -19.63 12.17
N ASN A 164 -17.89 -19.99 10.98
CA ASN A 164 -18.59 -21.25 10.76
C ASN A 164 -17.91 -22.05 9.63
N PRO A 165 -16.77 -22.71 9.90
CA PRO A 165 -16.06 -23.52 8.93
C PRO A 165 -16.94 -24.61 8.34
N LYS A 166 -16.69 -24.97 7.07
CA LYS A 166 -17.37 -26.13 6.48
C LYS A 166 -16.90 -27.44 7.13
N PRO A 167 -17.67 -28.54 6.98
CA PRO A 167 -17.29 -29.84 7.56
C PRO A 167 -15.92 -30.36 7.14
N ASN A 168 -15.48 -30.03 5.91
CA ASN A 168 -14.18 -30.39 5.37
C ASN A 168 -13.01 -29.53 5.91
N GLY A 169 -13.27 -28.56 6.80
CA GLY A 169 -12.25 -27.65 7.34
C GLY A 169 -12.05 -26.35 6.54
N TYR A 170 -12.81 -26.15 5.45
CA TYR A 170 -12.67 -24.94 4.63
C TYR A 170 -13.05 -23.67 5.39
N LYS A 171 -12.14 -22.68 5.33
CA LYS A 171 -12.32 -21.34 5.90
C LYS A 171 -12.04 -20.25 4.87
N SER A 172 -12.88 -19.23 4.86
CA SER A 172 -12.76 -18.01 4.04
C SER A 172 -13.88 -17.04 4.42
N TYR A 173 -13.63 -15.75 4.29
CA TYR A 173 -14.69 -14.75 4.36
C TYR A 173 -15.20 -14.45 2.94
N HIS A 174 -16.48 -14.70 2.66
CA HIS A 174 -17.09 -14.46 1.34
C HIS A 174 -18.06 -13.30 1.42
N MET A 175 -17.84 -12.29 0.59
CA MET A 175 -18.70 -11.11 0.49
C MET A 175 -19.10 -10.92 -0.96
N VAL A 176 -20.40 -10.90 -1.23
CA VAL A 176 -20.92 -10.58 -2.57
C VAL A 176 -21.39 -9.14 -2.57
N VAL A 177 -20.84 -8.35 -3.47
CA VAL A 177 -21.15 -6.92 -3.62
C VAL A 177 -21.70 -6.61 -5.01
N THR A 178 -22.40 -5.49 -5.14
CA THR A 178 -22.71 -4.84 -6.41
C THR A 178 -21.99 -3.52 -6.50
N ILE A 179 -21.52 -3.19 -7.71
CA ILE A 179 -20.99 -1.87 -8.05
C ILE A 179 -21.55 -1.37 -9.38
N PRO A 180 -21.77 -0.05 -9.52
CA PRO A 180 -22.29 0.55 -10.73
C PRO A 180 -21.18 0.74 -11.78
N ILE A 181 -21.26 0.02 -12.90
CA ILE A 181 -20.32 0.19 -14.02
C ILE A 181 -20.88 1.19 -15.01
N TYR A 182 -20.20 2.32 -15.17
CA TYR A 182 -20.62 3.40 -16.07
C TYR A 182 -20.26 3.08 -17.52
N LEU A 183 -21.26 2.69 -18.32
CA LEU A 183 -21.16 2.49 -19.77
C LEU A 183 -21.78 3.66 -20.54
N SER A 184 -21.70 3.63 -21.87
CA SER A 184 -22.23 4.69 -22.75
C SER A 184 -23.74 4.92 -22.62
N GLU A 185 -24.50 3.90 -22.25
CA GLU A 185 -25.96 3.96 -22.08
C GLU A 185 -26.41 4.23 -20.63
N GLY A 186 -25.44 4.32 -19.70
CA GLY A 186 -25.70 4.55 -18.28
C GLY A 186 -25.00 3.54 -17.36
N PRO A 187 -25.20 3.69 -16.03
CA PRO A 187 -24.64 2.78 -15.05
C PRO A 187 -25.36 1.42 -15.06
N VAL A 188 -24.59 0.34 -14.95
CA VAL A 188 -25.10 -1.03 -14.83
C VAL A 188 -24.52 -1.68 -13.58
N ASP A 189 -25.38 -2.01 -12.62
CA ASP A 189 -24.98 -2.68 -11.39
C ASP A 189 -24.52 -4.10 -11.68
N THR A 190 -23.27 -4.39 -11.32
CA THR A 190 -22.61 -5.65 -11.62
C THR A 190 -22.16 -6.33 -10.33
N LYS A 191 -22.47 -7.63 -10.20
CA LYS A 191 -22.12 -8.44 -9.03
C LYS A 191 -20.66 -8.87 -9.06
N VAL A 192 -19.99 -8.78 -7.92
CA VAL A 192 -18.61 -9.27 -7.72
C VAL A 192 -18.57 -10.07 -6.43
N GLU A 193 -18.01 -11.28 -6.49
CA GLU A 193 -17.70 -12.07 -5.30
C GLU A 193 -16.28 -11.78 -4.83
N ILE A 194 -16.15 -11.33 -3.58
CA ILE A 194 -14.87 -11.04 -2.92
C ILE A 194 -14.65 -12.11 -1.86
N GLN A 195 -13.57 -12.88 -2.00
CA GLN A 195 -13.12 -13.88 -1.06
C GLN A 195 -11.88 -13.38 -0.33
N ILE A 196 -11.97 -13.21 0.99
CA ILE A 196 -10.87 -12.72 1.81
C ILE A 196 -10.38 -13.87 2.69
N ARG A 197 -9.05 -14.06 2.73
CA ARG A 197 -8.38 -15.23 3.36
C ARG A 197 -7.05 -14.83 3.96
N THR A 198 -6.54 -15.62 4.92
CA THR A 198 -5.12 -15.57 5.27
C THR A 198 -4.28 -16.33 4.23
N VAL A 199 -2.96 -16.13 4.25
CA VAL A 199 -2.01 -16.92 3.42
C VAL A 199 -2.22 -18.41 3.62
N ALA A 200 -2.38 -18.84 4.88
CA ALA A 200 -2.52 -20.23 5.23
C ALA A 200 -3.87 -20.82 4.76
N MET A 201 -4.97 -20.04 4.88
CA MET A 201 -6.28 -20.42 4.32
C MET A 201 -6.25 -20.55 2.78
N ASP A 202 -5.55 -19.65 2.07
CA ASP A 202 -5.44 -19.74 0.60
C ASP A 202 -4.62 -20.96 0.17
N PHE A 203 -3.55 -21.28 0.90
CA PHE A 203 -2.74 -22.47 0.66
C PHE A 203 -3.57 -23.75 0.83
N TRP A 204 -4.25 -23.88 1.97
CA TRP A 204 -5.10 -25.03 2.28
C TRP A 204 -6.21 -25.22 1.22
N ALA A 205 -6.95 -24.16 0.91
CA ALA A 205 -8.05 -24.21 -0.06
C ALA A 205 -7.57 -24.51 -1.49
N SER A 206 -6.34 -24.10 -1.83
CA SER A 206 -5.75 -24.42 -3.14
C SER A 206 -5.35 -25.88 -3.26
N LEU A 207 -4.89 -26.51 -2.17
CA LEU A 207 -4.60 -27.94 -2.10
C LEU A 207 -5.87 -28.77 -2.15
N GLU A 208 -6.87 -28.43 -1.32
CA GLU A 208 -8.16 -29.13 -1.29
C GLU A 208 -8.81 -29.14 -2.68
N HIS A 209 -8.84 -27.99 -3.36
CA HIS A 209 -9.40 -27.92 -4.71
C HIS A 209 -8.64 -28.78 -5.73
N LYS A 210 -7.30 -28.87 -5.64
CA LYS A 210 -6.49 -29.74 -6.52
C LYS A 210 -6.77 -31.21 -6.28
N ILE A 211 -6.94 -31.60 -5.01
CA ILE A 211 -7.27 -32.98 -4.61
C ILE A 211 -8.69 -33.31 -5.08
N TYR A 212 -9.67 -32.48 -4.76
CA TYR A 212 -11.06 -32.65 -5.17
C TYR A 212 -11.17 -32.82 -6.69
N TYR A 213 -10.46 -31.99 -7.47
CA TYR A 213 -10.46 -32.08 -8.93
C TYR A 213 -9.81 -33.38 -9.44
N LYS A 214 -8.69 -33.81 -8.86
CA LYS A 214 -7.99 -35.05 -9.27
C LYS A 214 -8.80 -36.32 -8.99
N PHE A 215 -9.60 -36.31 -7.93
CA PHE A 215 -10.41 -37.45 -7.50
C PHE A 215 -11.90 -37.30 -7.83
N GLU A 216 -12.29 -36.30 -8.63
CA GLU A 216 -13.69 -36.02 -9.01
C GLU A 216 -14.66 -35.92 -7.82
N GLY A 217 -14.17 -35.50 -6.66
CA GLY A 217 -14.94 -35.40 -5.41
C GLY A 217 -15.02 -36.68 -4.56
N ASN A 218 -14.36 -37.76 -4.97
CA ASN A 218 -14.25 -39.01 -4.19
C ASN A 218 -12.82 -39.18 -3.67
N ALA A 219 -12.36 -38.27 -2.83
CA ALA A 219 -11.04 -38.39 -2.21
C ALA A 219 -11.05 -39.55 -1.18
N PRO A 220 -9.97 -40.36 -1.11
CA PRO A 220 -9.81 -41.34 -0.04
C PRO A 220 -9.90 -40.71 1.37
N ASP A 221 -10.59 -41.37 2.30
CA ASP A 221 -10.84 -40.90 3.68
C ASP A 221 -9.56 -40.46 4.42
N PHE A 222 -8.42 -41.11 4.15
CA PHE A 222 -7.16 -40.76 4.79
C PHE A 222 -6.66 -39.36 4.37
N LEU A 223 -6.89 -38.96 3.11
CA LEU A 223 -6.52 -37.63 2.62
C LEU A 223 -7.44 -36.56 3.17
N GLU A 224 -8.74 -36.85 3.32
CA GLU A 224 -9.68 -35.92 3.94
C GLU A 224 -9.33 -35.67 5.41
N LYS A 225 -8.93 -36.73 6.12
CA LYS A 225 -8.47 -36.62 7.51
C LYS A 225 -7.17 -35.82 7.62
N GLU A 226 -6.16 -36.10 6.79
CA GLU A 226 -4.91 -35.33 6.78
C GLU A 226 -5.12 -33.87 6.38
N LEU A 227 -6.02 -33.59 5.42
CA LEU A 227 -6.40 -32.23 5.07
C LEU A 227 -7.01 -31.50 6.27
N LYS A 228 -7.90 -32.17 7.01
CA LYS A 228 -8.48 -31.59 8.23
C LYS A 228 -7.41 -31.30 9.29
N ASP A 229 -6.51 -32.23 9.53
CA ASP A 229 -5.39 -32.03 10.48
C ASP A 229 -4.50 -30.86 10.05
N CYS A 230 -4.30 -30.66 8.74
CA CYS A 230 -3.59 -29.50 8.22
C CYS A 230 -4.36 -28.18 8.41
N ALA A 231 -5.69 -28.19 8.34
CA ALA A 231 -6.50 -27.01 8.64
C ALA A 231 -6.34 -26.61 10.12
N ASP A 232 -6.33 -27.58 11.03
CA ASP A 232 -6.16 -27.35 12.46
C ASP A 232 -4.75 -26.82 12.78
N MET A 233 -3.70 -27.33 12.11
CA MET A 233 -2.34 -26.80 12.24
C MET A 233 -2.21 -25.36 11.72
N VAL A 234 -2.89 -25.04 10.61
CA VAL A 234 -2.95 -23.68 10.07
C VAL A 234 -3.58 -22.71 11.07
N ASP A 235 -4.66 -23.11 11.73
CA ASP A 235 -5.29 -22.28 12.76
C ASP A 235 -4.35 -21.98 13.93
N MET A 236 -3.60 -23.00 14.41
CA MET A 236 -2.63 -22.82 15.48
C MET A 236 -1.49 -21.88 15.06
N LEU A 237 -1.04 -21.98 13.81
CA LEU A 237 0.00 -21.10 13.27
C LEU A 237 -0.50 -19.66 13.18
N ASP A 238 -1.69 -19.42 12.63
CA ASP A 238 -2.29 -18.09 12.51
C ASP A 238 -2.46 -17.45 13.90
N ALA A 239 -2.93 -18.20 14.90
CA ALA A 239 -3.06 -17.71 16.28
C ALA A 239 -1.71 -17.31 16.91
N LYS A 240 -0.66 -18.11 16.68
CA LYS A 240 0.69 -17.82 17.18
C LYS A 240 1.30 -16.61 16.49
N MET A 241 1.13 -16.50 15.17
CA MET A 241 1.62 -15.37 14.38
C MET A 241 0.91 -14.08 14.79
N PHE A 242 -0.40 -14.12 15.05
CA PHE A 242 -1.15 -12.97 15.54
C PHE A 242 -0.59 -12.46 16.88
N SER A 243 -0.37 -13.35 17.85
CA SER A 243 0.20 -12.98 19.16
C SER A 243 1.61 -12.36 19.03
N LEU A 244 2.44 -12.87 18.11
CA LEU A 244 3.75 -12.30 17.81
C LEU A 244 3.64 -10.89 17.21
N ASN A 245 2.71 -10.68 16.29
CA ASN A 245 2.49 -9.39 15.67
C ASN A 245 2.03 -8.34 16.69
N GLU A 246 1.11 -8.69 17.60
CA GLU A 246 0.71 -7.81 18.70
C GLU A 246 1.90 -7.40 19.57
N ALA A 247 2.76 -8.35 19.94
CA ALA A 247 3.96 -8.08 20.73
C ALA A 247 4.95 -7.14 20.01
N ILE A 248 5.16 -7.35 18.70
CA ILE A 248 6.03 -6.50 17.86
C ILE A 248 5.47 -5.08 17.78
N MET A 249 4.16 -4.95 17.54
CA MET A 249 3.50 -3.64 17.45
C MET A 249 3.57 -2.88 18.77
N GLN A 250 3.37 -3.56 19.90
CA GLN A 250 3.52 -2.94 21.23
C GLN A 250 4.96 -2.47 21.48
N HIS A 251 5.96 -3.29 21.17
CA HIS A 251 7.37 -2.92 21.35
C HIS A 251 7.75 -1.72 20.46
N SER A 252 7.33 -1.71 19.19
CA SER A 252 7.61 -0.59 18.29
C SER A 252 6.91 0.71 18.72
N ALA A 253 5.72 0.63 19.33
CA ALA A 253 5.03 1.80 19.88
C ALA A 253 5.73 2.32 21.14
N GLU A 254 6.21 1.44 22.02
CA GLU A 254 6.98 1.82 23.19
C GLU A 254 8.32 2.46 22.84
N GLU A 255 9.03 1.96 21.83
CA GLU A 255 10.28 2.58 21.37
C GLU A 255 10.04 3.98 20.79
N ARG A 256 9.05 4.15 19.91
CA ARG A 256 8.67 5.47 19.38
C ARG A 256 8.31 6.46 20.49
N ARG A 257 7.62 5.99 21.54
CA ARG A 257 7.30 6.82 22.71
C ARG A 257 8.55 7.22 23.49
N LYS A 258 9.48 6.29 23.72
CA LYS A 258 10.76 6.57 24.40
C LYS A 258 11.61 7.56 23.61
N GLU A 259 11.65 7.43 22.29
CA GLU A 259 12.35 8.36 21.39
C GLU A 259 11.73 9.75 21.43
N ALA A 260 10.41 9.86 21.37
CA ALA A 260 9.70 11.15 21.48
C ALA A 260 9.94 11.82 22.85
N GLU A 261 9.86 11.07 23.94
CA GLU A 261 10.13 11.57 25.30
C GLU A 261 11.61 12.00 25.47
N ALA A 262 12.56 11.29 24.84
CA ALA A 262 13.97 11.66 24.84
C ALA A 262 14.25 12.94 24.04
N GLU A 263 13.59 13.11 22.90
CA GLU A 263 13.70 14.30 22.07
C GLU A 263 13.09 15.53 22.76
N GLU A 264 11.90 15.38 23.36
CA GLU A 264 11.32 16.46 24.19
C GLU A 264 12.22 16.86 25.36
N ARG A 265 12.89 15.89 25.98
CA ARG A 265 13.85 16.16 27.07
C ARG A 265 15.06 16.93 26.54
N ARG A 266 15.62 16.55 25.40
CA ARG A 266 16.73 17.28 24.74
C ARG A 266 16.35 18.72 24.42
N ILE A 267 15.18 18.94 23.82
CA ILE A 267 14.67 20.28 23.50
C ILE A 267 14.54 21.12 24.78
N ARG A 268 14.02 20.54 25.86
CA ARG A 268 13.88 21.23 27.15
C ARG A 268 15.24 21.59 27.77
N GLU A 269 16.21 20.69 27.73
CA GLU A 269 17.56 20.92 28.22
C GLU A 269 18.29 22.03 27.42
N GLU A 270 18.16 22.02 26.09
CA GLU A 270 18.71 23.07 25.23
C GLU A 270 18.08 24.45 25.50
N MET A 271 16.76 24.51 25.68
CA MET A 271 16.04 25.73 26.01
C MET A 271 16.50 26.30 27.35
N ALA A 272 16.64 25.45 28.39
CA ALA A 272 17.14 25.84 29.69
C ALA A 272 18.61 26.33 29.64
N ALA A 273 19.46 25.68 28.84
CA ALA A 273 20.85 26.10 28.64
C ALA A 273 20.95 27.48 27.95
N ARG A 274 20.07 27.75 26.98
CA ARG A 274 19.98 29.06 26.30
C ARG A 274 19.52 30.16 27.25
N GLU A 275 18.55 29.90 28.12
CA GLU A 275 18.08 30.84 29.14
C GLU A 275 19.18 31.15 30.18
N ALA A 276 19.85 30.12 30.71
CA ALA A 276 20.96 30.30 31.64
C ALA A 276 22.15 31.07 31.02
N GLY A 277 22.39 30.89 29.71
CA GLY A 277 23.38 31.67 28.96
C GLY A 277 23.01 33.15 28.79
N ARG A 278 21.71 33.46 28.71
CA ARG A 278 21.19 34.83 28.58
C ARG A 278 21.32 35.60 29.90
N GLU A 279 20.99 34.98 31.03
CA GLU A 279 21.15 35.59 32.36
C GLU A 279 22.63 35.87 32.71
N LYS A 280 23.55 34.99 32.29
CA LYS A 280 24.99 35.21 32.47
C LYS A 280 25.54 36.37 31.63
N ARG A 281 24.91 36.70 30.50
CA ARG A 281 25.28 37.87 29.66
C ARG A 281 24.80 39.20 30.25
N GLU A 282 23.67 39.22 30.95
CA GLU A 282 23.12 40.44 31.57
C GLU A 282 23.83 40.84 32.88
N LYS A 283 24.53 39.91 33.54
CA LYS A 283 25.23 40.17 34.82
C LYS A 283 26.72 40.56 34.70
N ARG A 284 27.26 40.83 33.49
CA ARG A 284 28.63 41.36 33.33
C ARG A 284 28.67 42.89 33.52
N PRO A 285 29.40 43.45 34.50
CA PRO A 285 29.54 44.88 34.63
C PRO A 285 30.61 45.42 33.67
N GLY A 286 30.32 46.56 33.04
CA GLY A 286 31.32 47.45 32.44
C GLY A 286 31.70 47.21 30.98
N ARG A 287 30.98 47.87 30.06
CA ARG A 287 31.61 48.52 28.89
C ARG A 287 30.72 49.66 28.41
N GLU A 288 31.29 50.87 28.45
CA GLU A 288 30.67 52.13 28.07
C GLU A 288 29.98 52.08 26.70
N LYS A 289 28.74 52.58 26.68
CA LYS A 289 27.98 52.88 25.47
C LYS A 289 28.59 54.11 24.79
N LYS A 290 29.41 53.90 23.75
CA LYS A 290 29.60 54.93 22.71
C LYS A 290 28.37 54.97 21.81
N ARG A 291 27.49 55.95 22.06
CA ARG A 291 26.45 56.39 21.14
C ARG A 291 27.10 56.83 19.83
N ARG A 292 26.77 56.16 18.72
CA ARG A 292 26.85 56.73 17.38
C ARG A 292 25.43 56.82 16.85
N GLU A 293 25.01 58.05 16.59
CA GLU A 293 23.74 58.40 15.97
C GLU A 293 23.70 57.87 14.54
N ARG A 294 22.55 57.31 14.14
CA ARG A 294 22.18 57.05 12.74
C ARG A 294 21.22 58.16 12.30
N PRO A 295 21.34 58.73 11.10
CA PRO A 295 20.22 59.42 10.48
C PRO A 295 19.20 58.38 10.05
N GLY A 296 17.92 58.67 10.30
CA GLY A 296 16.82 57.77 10.04
C GLY A 296 16.31 57.82 8.61
N THR A 297 15.54 56.81 8.28
CA THR A 297 14.38 56.91 7.39
C THR A 297 13.34 55.86 7.81
N GLU A 298 12.24 56.41 8.28
CA GLU A 298 10.85 56.04 8.06
C GLU A 298 10.29 54.63 8.29
N LYS A 299 9.13 54.69 8.94
CA LYS A 299 8.20 53.65 9.38
C LYS A 299 7.66 52.86 8.19
N THR A 300 7.45 51.57 8.40
CA THR A 300 6.13 50.94 8.17
C THR A 300 6.06 49.62 8.94
N GLY A 301 4.91 49.38 9.57
CA GLY A 301 4.68 48.21 10.42
C GLY A 301 4.71 46.90 9.63
N LEU A 302 5.17 45.85 10.30
CA LEU A 302 4.89 44.41 10.10
C LEU A 302 5.91 43.64 10.94
N ARG A 303 5.75 43.65 12.27
CA ARG A 303 6.52 42.77 13.17
C ARG A 303 5.60 41.77 13.85
N THR A 304 4.92 40.98 13.01
CA THR A 304 4.22 39.76 13.43
C THR A 304 4.27 38.68 12.33
N ALA A 305 5.33 38.64 11.52
CA ALA A 305 5.46 37.69 10.41
C ALA A 305 6.93 37.29 10.08
N GLU A 306 7.81 37.27 11.07
CA GLU A 306 9.23 36.89 10.90
C GLU A 306 9.65 35.60 11.64
N PHE A 307 8.67 34.76 12.04
CA PHE A 307 8.94 33.41 12.54
C PHE A 307 8.49 32.28 11.58
N ASN A 308 7.87 32.62 10.44
CA ASN A 308 7.38 31.66 9.43
C ASN A 308 7.83 32.03 8.01
N ARG A 309 9.14 32.23 7.82
CA ARG A 309 9.78 32.16 6.50
C ARG A 309 11.07 31.35 6.57
N ARG A 310 10.96 30.08 6.97
CA ARG A 310 11.77 29.04 6.33
C ARG A 310 11.15 28.84 4.96
N THR A 311 11.64 29.56 3.97
CA THR A 311 11.45 29.16 2.57
C THR A 311 11.86 27.69 2.49
N GLU A 312 10.92 26.82 2.12
CA GLU A 312 11.19 25.41 1.81
C GLU A 312 12.25 25.41 0.69
N ARG A 313 13.52 25.29 1.04
CA ARG A 313 14.60 25.09 0.06
C ARG A 313 14.53 23.63 -0.36
N THR A 314 14.52 23.39 -1.66
CA THR A 314 14.48 22.05 -2.23
C THR A 314 15.88 21.75 -2.72
N ASP A 315 16.52 20.71 -2.22
CA ASP A 315 17.93 20.48 -2.46
C ASP A 315 18.12 19.13 -3.20
N MET A 316 19.25 18.93 -3.89
CA MET A 316 19.60 17.71 -4.64
C MET A 316 19.42 16.46 -3.79
N LYS A 317 18.78 15.44 -4.37
CA LYS A 317 18.54 14.16 -3.68
C LYS A 317 19.14 13.00 -4.45
N ILE A 318 19.80 12.10 -3.74
CA ILE A 318 20.28 10.85 -4.30
C ILE A 318 19.74 9.70 -3.47
N VAL A 319 19.08 8.74 -4.11
CA VAL A 319 18.86 7.41 -3.53
C VAL A 319 19.89 6.47 -4.11
N LEU A 320 20.78 5.99 -3.25
CA LEU A 320 21.83 5.04 -3.58
C LEU A 320 21.38 3.64 -3.17
N GLN A 321 21.54 2.68 -4.07
CA GLN A 321 21.36 1.26 -3.79
C GLN A 321 22.63 0.49 -4.15
N ARG A 322 23.13 -0.33 -3.23
CA ARG A 322 24.23 -1.26 -3.51
C ARG A 322 23.67 -2.49 -4.23
N VAL A 323 24.23 -2.82 -5.39
CA VAL A 323 23.70 -3.86 -6.27
C VAL A 323 24.77 -4.88 -6.67
N SER A 324 24.36 -6.14 -6.86
CA SER A 324 25.19 -7.15 -7.53
C SER A 324 25.17 -6.97 -9.04
N HIS A 325 24.06 -6.48 -9.59
CA HIS A 325 23.91 -6.02 -10.97
C HIS A 325 22.69 -5.10 -11.09
N ALA A 326 22.69 -4.23 -12.09
CA ALA A 326 21.52 -3.43 -12.47
C ALA A 326 21.52 -3.10 -13.96
N SER A 327 20.34 -2.89 -14.55
CA SER A 327 20.19 -2.51 -15.95
C SER A 327 19.02 -1.55 -16.14
N VAL A 328 19.09 -0.78 -17.23
CA VAL A 328 18.02 0.11 -17.67
C VAL A 328 17.66 -0.20 -19.11
N THR A 329 16.35 -0.35 -19.35
CA THR A 329 15.75 -0.68 -20.63
C THR A 329 14.81 0.43 -21.08
N VAL A 330 14.92 0.84 -22.33
CA VAL A 330 14.02 1.78 -23.02
C VAL A 330 13.63 1.13 -24.34
N ASP A 331 12.35 1.13 -24.68
CA ASP A 331 11.82 0.51 -25.90
C ASP A 331 12.32 -0.94 -26.11
N GLU A 332 12.27 -1.75 -25.05
CA GLU A 332 12.73 -3.15 -25.00
C GLU A 332 14.23 -3.36 -25.27
N LYS A 333 15.02 -2.29 -25.37
CA LYS A 333 16.47 -2.33 -25.55
C LYS A 333 17.18 -1.91 -24.27
N VAL A 334 18.12 -2.74 -23.82
CA VAL A 334 19.02 -2.38 -22.72
C VAL A 334 19.96 -1.28 -23.20
N ILE A 335 19.85 -0.09 -22.61
CA ILE A 335 20.68 1.08 -22.96
C ILE A 335 21.88 1.24 -22.01
N GLY A 336 21.82 0.64 -20.83
CA GLY A 336 22.91 0.63 -19.86
C GLY A 336 22.79 -0.55 -18.89
N ALA A 337 23.92 -1.18 -18.55
CA ALA A 337 23.96 -2.31 -17.63
C ALA A 337 25.28 -2.37 -16.85
N ILE A 338 25.16 -2.59 -15.55
CA ILE A 338 26.28 -2.68 -14.63
C ILE A 338 26.34 -4.01 -13.88
N GLY A 339 27.56 -4.42 -13.52
CA GLY A 339 27.84 -5.49 -12.58
C GLY A 339 27.75 -5.01 -11.12
N GLN A 340 28.64 -5.49 -10.27
CA GLN A 340 28.70 -5.08 -8.87
C GLN A 340 28.95 -3.57 -8.79
N GLY A 341 28.15 -2.87 -7.99
CA GLY A 341 28.29 -1.43 -7.89
C GLY A 341 27.08 -0.74 -7.30
N PHE A 342 26.76 0.43 -7.85
CA PHE A 342 25.75 1.34 -7.36
C PHE A 342 24.70 1.66 -8.42
N LEU A 343 23.42 1.46 -8.08
CA LEU A 343 22.30 2.11 -8.76
C LEU A 343 21.99 3.41 -8.04
N VAL A 344 21.97 4.52 -8.79
CA VAL A 344 21.81 5.88 -8.28
C VAL A 344 20.59 6.50 -8.92
N LEU A 345 19.57 6.80 -8.11
CA LEU A 345 18.42 7.61 -8.52
C LEU A 345 18.72 9.06 -8.15
N LEU A 346 18.90 9.93 -9.15
CA LEU A 346 19.26 11.33 -8.97
C LEU A 346 18.06 12.25 -9.18
N GLY A 347 17.71 13.00 -8.13
CA GLY A 347 16.77 14.11 -8.18
C GLY A 347 17.53 15.44 -8.17
N VAL A 348 17.17 16.32 -9.11
CA VAL A 348 17.65 17.71 -9.18
C VAL A 348 16.51 18.70 -8.93
N SER A 349 16.81 19.76 -8.19
CA SER A 349 15.97 20.92 -7.85
C SER A 349 16.43 22.19 -8.58
N ASP A 350 15.55 23.19 -8.68
CA ASP A 350 15.87 24.51 -9.26
C ASP A 350 16.95 25.30 -8.52
N THR A 351 17.23 24.96 -7.26
CA THR A 351 18.26 25.65 -6.47
C THR A 351 19.61 24.95 -6.46
N ASP A 352 19.73 23.82 -7.17
CA ASP A 352 20.99 23.07 -7.24
C ASP A 352 22.00 23.71 -8.20
N THR A 353 23.28 23.48 -7.91
CA THR A 353 24.42 24.00 -8.69
C THR A 353 25.45 22.91 -8.92
N GLU A 354 26.36 23.14 -9.86
CA GLU A 354 27.50 22.23 -10.11
C GLU A 354 28.36 22.04 -8.86
N GLU A 355 28.51 23.07 -8.02
CA GLU A 355 29.24 22.97 -6.74
C GLU A 355 28.57 22.00 -5.75
N ILE A 356 27.23 21.96 -5.74
CA ILE A 356 26.47 20.99 -4.95
C ILE A 356 26.64 19.59 -5.55
N ALA A 357 26.53 19.48 -6.88
CA ALA A 357 26.72 18.22 -7.59
C ALA A 357 28.10 17.61 -7.30
N ASP A 358 29.17 18.42 -7.31
CA ASP A 358 30.53 18.00 -6.99
C ASP A 358 30.63 17.40 -5.59
N LYS A 359 30.08 18.09 -4.58
CA LYS A 359 30.07 17.60 -3.19
C LYS A 359 29.28 16.30 -3.04
N MET A 360 28.15 16.20 -3.72
CA MET A 360 27.28 15.02 -3.67
C MET A 360 27.93 13.81 -4.33
N VAL A 361 28.54 13.99 -5.51
CA VAL A 361 29.30 12.93 -6.21
C VAL A 361 30.51 12.50 -5.40
N ASP A 362 31.26 13.45 -4.82
CA ASP A 362 32.42 13.12 -3.98
C ASP A 362 32.00 12.28 -2.76
N LYS A 363 30.89 12.65 -2.12
CA LYS A 363 30.33 11.89 -0.99
C LYS A 363 29.90 10.50 -1.44
N LEU A 364 29.13 10.40 -2.53
CA LEU A 364 28.62 9.15 -3.11
C LEU A 364 29.74 8.15 -3.39
N CYS A 365 30.75 8.55 -4.17
CA CYS A 365 31.81 7.65 -4.64
C CYS A 365 32.77 7.22 -3.51
N LYS A 366 32.91 8.03 -2.45
CA LYS A 366 33.78 7.75 -1.31
C LYS A 366 33.09 6.97 -0.19
N LEU A 367 31.80 6.64 -0.30
CA LEU A 367 31.11 5.84 0.70
C LEU A 367 31.74 4.44 0.82
N ARG A 368 32.13 4.08 2.05
CA ARG A 368 32.80 2.82 2.35
C ARG A 368 31.77 1.78 2.80
N ILE A 369 31.02 1.24 1.84
CA ILE A 369 29.90 0.33 2.10
C ILE A 369 30.06 -1.06 1.47
N PHE A 370 31.22 -1.36 0.88
CA PHE A 370 31.58 -2.70 0.40
C PHE A 370 32.45 -3.45 1.42
N GLN A 371 32.33 -4.78 1.45
CA GLN A 371 33.06 -5.63 2.39
C GLN A 371 34.55 -5.70 2.05
N ASP A 372 35.41 -5.62 3.07
CA ASP A 372 36.82 -5.95 3.00
C ASP A 372 37.07 -7.47 3.13
N ASP A 373 38.33 -7.88 3.11
CA ASP A 373 38.79 -9.25 3.29
C ASP A 373 38.41 -9.87 4.65
N GLN A 374 38.02 -9.04 5.62
CA GLN A 374 37.55 -9.42 6.95
C GLN A 374 36.01 -9.37 7.06
N GLY A 375 35.29 -9.13 5.96
CA GLY A 375 33.83 -9.05 5.91
C GLY A 375 33.23 -7.77 6.48
N LYS A 376 34.04 -6.75 6.79
CA LYS A 376 33.59 -5.45 7.31
C LYS A 376 33.39 -4.46 6.17
N THR A 377 32.36 -3.62 6.26
CA THR A 377 32.07 -2.62 5.22
C THR A 377 33.02 -1.42 5.31
N ASN A 378 34.16 -1.54 4.64
CA ASN A 378 35.25 -0.57 4.68
C ASN A 378 35.79 -0.21 3.29
N LEU A 379 35.27 -0.79 2.21
CA LEU A 379 35.73 -0.51 0.86
C LEU A 379 34.78 0.46 0.16
N SER A 380 35.36 1.42 -0.57
CA SER A 380 34.62 2.32 -1.47
C SER A 380 34.29 1.64 -2.79
N LEU A 381 33.50 2.33 -3.62
CA LEU A 381 33.15 1.81 -4.95
C LEU A 381 34.40 1.57 -5.82
N ALA A 382 35.36 2.49 -5.79
CA ALA A 382 36.60 2.36 -6.55
C ALA A 382 37.47 1.20 -6.05
N ASP A 383 37.50 0.96 -4.72
CA ASP A 383 38.32 -0.12 -4.12
C ASP A 383 37.89 -1.52 -4.57
N VAL A 384 36.62 -1.69 -4.96
CA VAL A 384 36.07 -2.96 -5.45
C VAL A 384 36.00 -3.04 -6.98
N GLY A 385 36.49 -2.03 -7.70
CA GLY A 385 36.31 -1.92 -9.15
C GLY A 385 34.83 -1.86 -9.55
N GLY A 386 33.99 -1.29 -8.68
CA GLY A 386 32.55 -1.26 -8.85
C GLY A 386 32.10 -0.24 -9.90
N GLU A 387 30.93 -0.50 -10.47
CA GLU A 387 30.35 0.27 -11.58
C GLU A 387 29.18 1.16 -11.10
N LEU A 388 28.81 2.16 -11.90
CA LEU A 388 27.70 3.08 -11.58
C LEU A 388 26.63 3.07 -12.66
N LEU A 389 25.36 2.98 -12.26
CA LEU A 389 24.22 3.26 -13.11
C LEU A 389 23.45 4.45 -12.54
N VAL A 390 23.45 5.57 -13.26
CA VAL A 390 22.78 6.81 -12.82
C VAL A 390 21.49 7.01 -13.60
N VAL A 391 20.37 7.13 -12.90
CA VAL A 391 19.04 7.31 -13.48
C VAL A 391 18.42 8.59 -12.94
N SER A 392 17.97 9.48 -13.83
CA SER A 392 17.26 10.70 -13.46
C SER A 392 15.89 10.34 -12.85
N GLN A 393 15.60 10.84 -11.65
CA GLN A 393 14.42 10.50 -10.86
C GLN A 393 13.78 11.75 -10.23
N PHE A 394 13.04 12.52 -11.02
CA PHE A 394 12.33 13.72 -10.52
C PHE A 394 11.27 13.40 -9.45
N THR A 395 10.79 12.16 -9.39
CA THR A 395 9.77 11.74 -8.42
C THR A 395 10.27 11.72 -6.97
N LEU A 396 11.59 11.83 -6.74
CA LEU A 396 12.14 12.01 -5.39
C LEU A 396 11.65 13.29 -4.70
N TYR A 397 11.12 14.25 -5.48
CA TYR A 397 10.50 15.48 -4.99
C TYR A 397 8.98 15.39 -4.84
N ALA A 398 8.40 14.19 -4.91
CA ALA A 398 6.98 13.98 -4.69
C ALA A 398 6.52 14.61 -3.37
N ASP A 399 5.69 15.66 -3.46
CA ASP A 399 4.92 16.17 -2.35
C ASP A 399 3.57 15.46 -2.33
N CYS A 400 3.46 14.50 -1.41
CA CYS A 400 2.25 13.71 -1.18
C CYS A 400 1.40 14.27 -0.02
N ARG A 401 1.69 15.47 0.50
CA ARG A 401 0.98 16.04 1.67
C ARG A 401 -0.45 16.50 1.32
N LYS A 402 -0.74 16.83 0.06
CA LYS A 402 -2.04 17.37 -0.38
C LYS A 402 -2.64 16.54 -1.51
N GLY A 403 -3.78 15.90 -1.25
CA GLY A 403 -4.49 15.06 -2.22
C GLY A 403 -3.73 13.79 -2.59
N ASN A 404 -4.28 13.03 -3.55
CA ASN A 404 -3.76 11.69 -3.91
C ASN A 404 -2.86 11.68 -5.15
N ARG A 405 -2.70 12.83 -5.83
CA ARG A 405 -1.77 12.99 -6.95
C ARG A 405 -0.50 13.63 -6.41
N PRO A 406 0.65 12.93 -6.42
CA PRO A 406 1.91 13.53 -6.04
C PRO A 406 2.18 14.78 -6.87
N SER A 407 2.52 15.87 -6.18
CA SER A 407 2.96 17.10 -6.82
C SER A 407 4.47 17.08 -6.92
N PHE A 408 5.00 17.36 -8.11
CA PHE A 408 6.45 17.41 -8.36
C PHE A 408 6.95 18.84 -8.56
N ILE A 409 6.21 19.83 -8.06
CA ILE A 409 6.56 21.27 -8.18
C ILE A 409 7.96 21.57 -7.64
N LYS A 410 8.46 20.73 -6.74
CA LYS A 410 9.78 20.85 -6.10
C LYS A 410 10.94 20.31 -6.95
N ALA A 411 10.65 19.58 -8.04
CA ALA A 411 11.67 19.13 -8.97
C ALA A 411 12.12 20.29 -9.87
N GLY A 412 13.40 20.28 -10.26
CA GLY A 412 13.96 21.31 -11.12
C GLY A 412 13.36 21.30 -12.53
N ALA A 413 13.42 22.46 -13.19
CA ALA A 413 13.03 22.62 -14.58
C ALA A 413 13.79 21.63 -15.50
N PRO A 414 13.15 21.05 -16.53
CA PRO A 414 13.75 20.00 -17.35
C PRO A 414 15.13 20.35 -17.92
N GLU A 415 15.35 21.60 -18.35
CA GLU A 415 16.61 22.04 -18.93
C GLU A 415 17.74 22.10 -17.89
N LEU A 416 17.45 22.55 -16.68
CA LEU A 416 18.43 22.59 -15.59
C LEU A 416 18.68 21.17 -15.07
N ALA A 417 17.63 20.39 -14.87
CA ALA A 417 17.70 19.01 -14.41
C ALA A 417 18.52 18.14 -15.37
N ASN A 418 18.31 18.26 -16.68
CA ASN A 418 19.10 17.50 -17.66
C ASN A 418 20.58 17.93 -17.66
N ARG A 419 20.88 19.23 -17.62
CA ARG A 419 22.27 19.71 -17.55
C ARG A 419 23.01 19.20 -16.31
N LEU A 420 22.39 19.30 -15.13
CA LEU A 420 23.01 18.84 -13.89
C LEU A 420 23.08 17.30 -13.83
N TYR A 421 22.12 16.59 -14.41
CA TYR A 421 22.18 15.14 -14.58
C TYR A 421 23.37 14.71 -15.44
N GLU A 422 23.52 15.29 -16.64
CA GLU A 422 24.67 15.03 -17.52
C GLU A 422 25.99 15.39 -16.83
N TYR A 423 26.03 16.51 -16.11
CA TYR A 423 27.19 16.92 -15.32
C TYR A 423 27.54 15.88 -14.26
N VAL A 424 26.56 15.41 -13.47
CA VAL A 424 26.78 14.38 -12.44
C VAL A 424 27.32 13.08 -13.06
N VAL A 425 26.76 12.64 -14.19
CA VAL A 425 27.24 11.45 -14.91
C VAL A 425 28.71 11.61 -15.31
N GLU A 426 29.07 12.76 -15.88
CA GLU A 426 30.45 13.03 -16.28
C GLU A 426 31.39 13.15 -15.07
N ARG A 427 30.91 13.72 -13.95
CA ARG A 427 31.69 13.78 -12.72
C ARG A 427 31.92 12.41 -12.11
N CYS A 428 30.94 11.51 -12.16
CA CYS A 428 31.10 10.12 -11.71
C CYS A 428 32.19 9.37 -12.49
N ARG A 429 32.33 9.65 -13.80
CA ARG A 429 33.38 9.02 -14.65
C ARG A 429 34.80 9.34 -14.21
N THR A 430 35.01 10.36 -13.38
CA THR A 430 36.34 10.64 -12.82
C THR A 430 36.69 9.76 -11.61
N TYR A 431 35.75 8.98 -11.08
CA TYR A 431 35.94 8.12 -9.91
C TYR A 431 35.96 6.64 -10.26
N VAL A 432 35.21 6.22 -11.29
CA VAL A 432 35.12 4.83 -11.72
C VAL A 432 35.12 4.73 -13.24
N ASP A 433 35.64 3.62 -13.75
CA ASP A 433 35.86 3.41 -15.18
C ASP A 433 34.55 3.24 -15.96
N LYS A 434 33.55 2.60 -15.34
CA LYS A 434 32.27 2.31 -15.99
C LYS A 434 31.12 3.00 -15.29
N VAL A 435 30.54 3.98 -16.00
CA VAL A 435 29.35 4.72 -15.61
C VAL A 435 28.33 4.62 -16.75
N GLU A 436 27.31 3.83 -16.51
CA GLU A 436 26.11 3.73 -17.34
C GLU A 436 25.06 4.73 -16.86
N HIS A 437 24.13 5.07 -17.75
CA HIS A 437 23.11 6.06 -17.43
C HIS A 437 21.78 5.77 -18.12
N GLY A 438 20.70 6.31 -17.55
CA GLY A 438 19.39 6.33 -18.19
C GLY A 438 19.29 7.36 -19.33
N GLU A 439 18.14 7.35 -20.00
CA GLU A 439 17.77 8.36 -21.00
C GLU A 439 16.78 9.36 -20.37
N PHE A 440 17.15 10.64 -20.37
CA PHE A 440 16.38 11.67 -19.67
C PHE A 440 14.99 11.83 -20.30
N GLY A 441 13.94 11.67 -19.50
CA GLY A 441 12.54 11.83 -19.93
C GLY A 441 11.94 10.62 -20.66
N ALA A 442 12.69 9.54 -20.86
CA ALA A 442 12.18 8.30 -21.45
C ALA A 442 11.42 7.42 -20.43
N ASP A 443 10.55 6.53 -20.91
CA ASP A 443 9.93 5.48 -20.06
C ASP A 443 10.95 4.36 -19.82
N MET A 444 11.69 4.48 -18.71
CA MET A 444 12.75 3.55 -18.33
C MET A 444 12.20 2.41 -17.47
N LYS A 445 12.56 1.18 -17.82
CA LYS A 445 12.42 0.00 -16.94
C LYS A 445 13.77 -0.31 -16.31
N VAL A 446 13.84 -0.21 -14.98
CA VAL A 446 15.07 -0.48 -14.22
C VAL A 446 14.94 -1.83 -13.53
N GLU A 447 15.88 -2.73 -13.79
CA GLU A 447 16.01 -4.01 -13.10
C GLU A 447 17.27 -3.98 -12.23
N LEU A 448 17.18 -4.52 -11.01
CA LEU A 448 18.33 -4.61 -10.12
C LEU A 448 18.26 -5.85 -9.23
N LEU A 449 19.44 -6.31 -8.80
CA LEU A 449 19.57 -7.23 -7.68
C LEU A 449 20.30 -6.50 -6.55
N ASN A 450 19.54 -6.13 -5.50
CA ASN A 450 20.11 -5.47 -4.33
C ASN A 450 21.06 -6.40 -3.57
N ASP A 451 22.23 -5.87 -3.24
CA ASP A 451 23.25 -6.55 -2.44
C ASP A 451 23.28 -5.93 -1.04
N GLY A 452 22.65 -6.62 -0.08
CA GLY A 452 22.60 -6.22 1.33
C GLY A 452 21.51 -5.19 1.65
N PRO A 453 21.41 -4.73 2.92
CA PRO A 453 20.41 -3.75 3.35
C PRO A 453 20.78 -2.29 2.99
N PHE A 454 21.67 -2.08 2.03
CA PHE A 454 22.23 -0.76 1.73
C PHE A 454 21.37 -0.02 0.70
N THR A 455 20.37 0.69 1.21
CA THR A 455 19.67 1.76 0.49
C THR A 455 19.81 3.04 1.29
N LEU A 456 20.54 4.02 0.74
CA LEU A 456 20.90 5.26 1.42
C LEU A 456 20.29 6.45 0.70
N VAL A 457 19.78 7.41 1.46
CA VAL A 457 19.35 8.70 0.92
C VAL A 457 20.41 9.74 1.26
N LEU A 458 20.92 10.42 0.25
CA LEU A 458 21.80 11.57 0.40
C LEU A 458 21.01 12.81 0.02
N ASP A 459 20.95 13.78 0.93
CA ASP A 459 20.31 15.07 0.72
C ASP A 459 21.38 16.17 0.79
N SER A 460 21.48 17.00 -0.25
CA SER A 460 22.47 18.06 -0.25
C SER A 460 22.20 19.12 0.82
N GLU A 461 20.96 19.25 1.30
CA GLU A 461 20.65 20.10 2.46
C GLU A 461 21.43 19.65 3.70
N GLU A 462 21.60 18.33 3.88
CA GLU A 462 22.29 17.76 5.05
C GLU A 462 23.81 17.72 4.83
N ILE A 463 24.25 17.44 3.61
CA ILE A 463 25.66 17.18 3.30
C ILE A 463 26.46 18.44 2.99
N CYS A 464 25.85 19.43 2.33
CA CYS A 464 26.58 20.59 1.82
C CYS A 464 26.61 21.79 2.78
N ARG A 465 25.97 21.66 3.96
CA ARG A 465 25.86 22.71 4.99
C ARG A 465 27.16 23.08 5.68
#